data_AF-K1RQ27-F1
#
_entry.id   AF-K1RQ27-F1
#
_cell.length_a   1.000
_cell.length_b   1.000
_cell.length_c   1.000
_cell.angle_alpha   90.00
_cell.angle_beta   90.00
_cell.angle_gamma   90.00
#
_symmetry.space_group_name_H-M   'P 1'
#
loop_
_entity.id
_entity.type
_entity.pdbx_description
1 polymer ?
#
loop_
_entity_poly.entity_id
_entity_poly.type
_entity_poly.pdbx_seq_one_letter_code
_entity_poly.pdbx_strand_id
1 'polypeptide(L)'
;VPVYTEPTTSATKGAPRSTNKQVYEEVIYPDLTTGIGLLDEANKAGVTRSNKTQVDYYVANGIKARVALAMHKWEDAYMAAEEALKGPNQPLDISQLKSGMNDITALSNVMWGEIKTPDNYGMYASYQSQMDADHDGYAQKARRCCTSWLWNRMGAEDGRRAWWLGNF
;
A
#
# COMPACT_ATOMS: atom_id res chain seq x y z
N VAL A 1 15.52 10.78 8.54
CA VAL A 1 14.61 11.91 8.93
C VAL A 1 14.77 12.15 10.42
N PRO A 2 14.33 13.26 11.02
CA PRO A 2 14.22 13.34 12.48
C PRO A 2 13.24 12.27 12.99
N VAL A 3 13.49 11.73 14.18
CA VAL A 3 12.63 10.74 14.84
C VAL A 3 11.98 11.37 16.06
N TYR A 4 10.66 11.29 16.15
CA TYR A 4 9.87 11.71 17.31
C TYR A 4 9.01 10.54 17.75
N THR A 5 9.15 10.12 18.99
CA THR A 5 8.35 9.04 19.62
C THR A 5 7.38 9.56 20.68
N GLU A 6 7.44 10.87 20.96
CA GLU A 6 6.57 11.55 21.92
C GLU A 6 5.61 12.52 21.21
N PRO A 7 4.39 12.73 21.73
CA PRO A 7 3.48 13.73 21.21
C PRO A 7 4.08 15.14 21.19
N THR A 8 3.77 15.91 20.15
CA THR A 8 4.23 17.30 20.04
C THR A 8 3.52 18.19 21.07
N THR A 9 4.29 19.05 21.74
CA THR A 9 3.80 20.10 22.64
C THR A 9 4.37 21.46 22.22
N SER A 10 3.96 22.54 22.89
CA SER A 10 4.55 23.87 22.70
C SER A 10 6.04 23.94 23.05
N ALA A 11 6.55 22.97 23.83
CA ALA A 11 7.95 22.87 24.20
C ALA A 11 8.79 22.07 23.19
N THR A 12 8.18 21.28 22.30
CA THR A 12 8.88 20.43 21.34
C THR A 12 9.79 21.27 20.44
N LYS A 13 11.06 20.87 20.35
CA LYS A 13 12.05 21.50 19.48
C LYS A 13 12.35 20.62 18.28
N GLY A 14 12.77 21.24 17.18
CA GLY A 14 13.21 20.51 16.00
C GLY A 14 14.43 19.64 16.32
N ALA A 15 14.36 18.35 16.00
CA ALA A 15 15.47 17.43 16.12
C ALA A 15 16.28 17.34 14.80
N PRO A 16 17.60 17.06 14.87
CA PRO A 16 18.39 16.79 13.68
C PRO A 16 17.94 15.51 12.97
N ARG A 17 18.44 15.27 11.76
CA ARG A 17 18.18 14.03 11.03
C ARG A 17 18.85 12.85 11.74
N SER A 18 18.09 11.78 11.93
CA SER A 18 18.57 10.47 12.37
C SER A 18 19.26 9.69 11.25
N THR A 19 20.06 8.70 11.64
CA THR A 19 20.65 7.70 10.72
C THR A 19 19.58 6.72 10.22
N ASN A 20 19.86 6.03 9.11
CA ASN A 20 18.96 4.97 8.63
C ASN A 20 18.85 3.82 9.64
N LYS A 21 19.94 3.51 10.36
CA LYS A 21 19.94 2.54 11.45
C LYS A 21 18.91 2.92 12.52
N GLN A 22 18.98 4.15 13.03
CA GLN A 22 18.03 4.61 14.04
C GLN A 22 16.58 4.57 13.52
N VAL A 23 16.33 5.04 12.30
CA VAL A 23 14.98 5.05 11.73
C VAL A 23 14.43 3.63 11.54
N TYR A 24 15.18 2.76 10.89
CA TYR A 24 14.68 1.43 10.51
C TYR A 24 14.85 0.38 11.59
N GLU A 25 16.05 0.23 12.14
CA GLU A 25 16.38 -0.85 13.08
C GLU A 25 15.92 -0.56 14.49
N GLU A 26 15.99 0.69 14.93
CA GLU A 26 15.73 1.06 16.32
C GLU A 26 14.29 1.56 16.55
N VAL A 27 13.57 1.95 15.50
CA VAL A 27 12.19 2.46 15.61
C VAL A 27 11.19 1.69 14.76
N ILE A 28 11.28 1.76 13.42
CA ILE A 28 10.24 1.19 12.54
C ILE A 28 10.11 -0.34 12.74
N TYR A 29 11.21 -1.07 12.75
CA TYR A 29 11.17 -2.54 12.86
C TYR A 29 10.66 -3.01 14.25
N PRO A 30 11.11 -2.43 15.38
CA PRO A 30 10.51 -2.65 16.69
C PRO A 30 9.02 -2.27 16.78
N ASP A 31 8.61 -1.12 16.24
CA ASP A 31 7.21 -0.68 16.26
C ASP A 31 6.31 -1.64 15.50
N LEU A 32 6.75 -2.10 14.32
CA LEU A 32 6.03 -3.12 13.56
C LEU A 32 5.95 -4.44 14.33
N THR A 33 7.01 -4.84 15.01
CA THR A 33 7.02 -6.08 15.80
C THR A 33 6.04 -6.00 16.97
N THR A 34 6.06 -4.89 17.72
CA THR A 34 5.12 -4.63 18.82
C THR A 34 3.68 -4.56 18.31
N GLY A 35 3.43 -3.78 17.26
CA GLY A 35 2.10 -3.62 16.67
C GLY A 35 1.52 -4.92 16.12
N ILE A 36 2.34 -5.74 15.47
CA ILE A 36 1.92 -7.08 15.01
C ILE A 36 1.56 -7.97 16.19
N GLY A 37 2.33 -7.94 17.29
CA GLY A 37 1.99 -8.69 18.51
C GLY A 37 0.64 -8.29 19.08
N LEU A 38 0.37 -6.99 19.20
CA LEU A 38 -0.92 -6.47 19.68
C LEU A 38 -2.08 -6.84 18.74
N LEU A 39 -1.87 -6.79 17.43
CA LEU A 39 -2.87 -7.17 16.43
C LEU A 39 -3.13 -8.68 16.42
N ASP A 40 -2.11 -9.51 16.69
CA ASP A 40 -2.25 -10.96 16.84
C ASP A 40 -3.07 -11.30 18.10
N GLU A 41 -2.78 -10.65 19.22
CA GLU A 41 -3.58 -10.78 20.45
C GLU A 41 -5.05 -10.40 20.20
N ALA A 42 -5.30 -9.29 19.52
CA ALA A 42 -6.64 -8.85 19.15
C ALA A 42 -7.33 -9.87 18.22
N ASN A 43 -6.63 -10.38 17.22
CA ASN A 43 -7.14 -11.40 16.28
C ASN A 43 -7.50 -12.70 17.00
N LYS A 44 -6.64 -13.18 17.92
CA LYS A 44 -6.91 -14.36 18.77
C LYS A 44 -8.09 -14.16 19.72
N ALA A 45 -8.34 -12.92 20.14
CA ALA A 45 -9.52 -12.54 20.91
C ALA A 45 -10.79 -12.34 20.05
N GLY A 46 -10.72 -12.58 18.73
CA GLY A 46 -11.85 -12.43 17.82
C GLY A 46 -12.16 -10.98 17.41
N VAL A 47 -11.25 -10.04 17.69
CA VAL A 47 -11.39 -8.64 17.26
C VAL A 47 -10.99 -8.53 15.79
N THR A 48 -11.96 -8.24 14.94
CA THR A 48 -11.75 -8.03 13.51
C THR A 48 -11.87 -6.56 13.16
N ARG A 49 -11.05 -6.09 12.21
CA ARG A 49 -11.24 -4.76 11.62
C ARG A 49 -12.64 -4.62 11.00
N SER A 50 -13.19 -3.41 11.02
CA SER A 50 -14.53 -3.14 10.47
C SER A 50 -14.53 -3.06 8.94
N ASN A 51 -13.45 -2.56 8.35
CA ASN A 51 -13.26 -2.47 6.90
C ASN A 51 -11.77 -2.27 6.56
N LYS A 52 -11.45 -2.24 5.26
CA LYS A 52 -10.07 -2.15 4.74
C LYS A 52 -9.37 -0.79 4.93
N THR A 53 -10.00 0.19 5.57
CA THR A 53 -9.32 1.42 6.01
C THR A 53 -8.46 1.22 7.26
N GLN A 54 -8.72 0.14 8.00
CA GLN A 54 -7.97 -0.22 9.20
C GLN A 54 -6.90 -1.26 8.88
N VAL A 55 -5.74 -1.11 9.51
CA VAL A 55 -4.67 -2.11 9.52
C VAL A 55 -5.08 -3.24 10.46
N ASP A 56 -5.09 -4.48 9.96
CA ASP A 56 -5.19 -5.68 10.77
C ASP A 56 -3.83 -6.40 10.85
N TYR A 57 -3.82 -7.54 11.54
CA TYR A 57 -2.64 -8.40 11.69
C TYR A 57 -1.99 -8.79 10.36
N TYR A 58 -2.78 -9.15 9.35
CA TYR A 58 -2.27 -9.58 8.05
C TYR A 58 -1.69 -8.39 7.26
N VAL A 59 -2.35 -7.24 7.30
CA VAL A 59 -1.84 -5.99 6.70
C VAL A 59 -0.50 -5.60 7.35
N ALA A 60 -0.41 -5.64 8.68
CA ALA A 60 0.80 -5.28 9.40
C ALA A 60 1.98 -6.19 9.04
N ASN A 61 1.74 -7.50 8.90
CA ASN A 61 2.73 -8.44 8.38
C ASN A 61 3.16 -8.11 6.94
N GLY A 62 2.23 -7.73 6.06
CA GLY A 62 2.57 -7.28 4.70
C GLY A 62 3.44 -6.01 4.68
N ILE A 63 3.20 -5.07 5.61
CA ILE A 63 4.06 -3.88 5.79
C ILE A 63 5.44 -4.30 6.32
N LYS A 64 5.50 -5.19 7.31
CA LYS A 64 6.76 -5.73 7.84
C LYS A 64 7.57 -6.45 6.76
N ALA A 65 6.93 -7.22 5.89
CA ALA A 65 7.60 -7.87 4.77
C ALA A 65 8.33 -6.87 3.86
N ARG A 66 7.66 -5.76 3.49
CA ARG A 66 8.26 -4.69 2.67
C ARG A 66 9.42 -3.98 3.38
N VAL A 67 9.26 -3.69 4.68
CA VAL A 67 10.31 -3.05 5.48
C VAL A 67 11.52 -3.97 5.63
N ALA A 68 11.30 -5.24 5.98
CA ALA A 68 12.35 -6.24 6.09
C ALA A 68 13.10 -6.42 4.76
N LEU A 69 12.38 -6.46 3.63
CA LEU A 69 12.97 -6.53 2.30
C LEU A 69 13.89 -5.32 2.03
N ALA A 70 13.45 -4.10 2.35
CA ALA A 70 14.25 -2.89 2.20
C ALA A 70 15.48 -2.86 3.14
N MET A 71 15.40 -3.54 4.28
CA MET A 71 16.51 -3.71 5.24
C MET A 71 17.41 -4.92 4.93
N HIS A 72 17.16 -5.63 3.82
CA HIS A 72 17.87 -6.86 3.44
C HIS A 72 17.75 -8.01 4.47
N LYS A 73 16.69 -7.99 5.28
CA LYS A 73 16.34 -9.07 6.21
C LYS A 73 15.48 -10.10 5.47
N TRP A 74 16.11 -10.87 4.58
CA TRP A 74 15.42 -11.72 3.62
C TRP A 74 14.51 -12.77 4.27
N GLU A 75 14.99 -13.42 5.33
CA GLU A 75 14.22 -14.44 6.06
C GLU A 75 12.99 -13.81 6.73
N ASP A 76 13.16 -12.68 7.43
CA ASP A 76 12.05 -11.95 8.04
C ASP A 76 11.03 -11.48 7.01
N ALA A 77 11.50 -11.05 5.83
CA ALA A 77 10.64 -10.62 4.75
C ALA A 77 9.79 -11.78 4.22
N TYR A 78 10.41 -12.95 4.05
CA TYR A 78 9.73 -14.18 3.63
C TYR A 78 8.69 -14.62 4.66
N MET A 79 9.07 -14.77 5.93
CA MET A 79 8.17 -15.20 6.99
C MET A 79 6.98 -14.24 7.16
N ALA A 80 7.22 -12.92 7.14
CA ALA A 80 6.15 -11.94 7.24
C ALA A 80 5.23 -11.93 6.00
N ALA A 81 5.77 -12.18 4.80
CA ALA A 81 4.96 -12.31 3.60
C ALA A 81 4.07 -13.56 3.63
N GLU A 82 4.61 -14.71 4.03
CA GLU A 82 3.85 -15.95 4.23
C GLU A 82 2.71 -15.74 5.24
N GLU A 83 2.99 -15.04 6.35
CA GLU A 83 1.97 -14.73 7.35
C GLU A 83 0.88 -13.81 6.79
N ALA A 84 1.27 -12.76 6.06
CA ALA A 84 0.33 -11.84 5.41
C ALA A 84 -0.61 -12.55 4.41
N LEU A 85 -0.11 -13.56 3.70
CA LEU A 85 -0.86 -14.36 2.73
C LEU A 85 -1.88 -15.33 3.34
N LYS A 86 -1.81 -15.59 4.66
CA LYS A 86 -2.84 -16.36 5.38
C LYS A 86 -4.14 -15.58 5.57
N GLY A 87 -4.12 -14.27 5.31
CA GLY A 87 -5.31 -13.43 5.36
C GLY A 87 -6.34 -13.79 4.28
N PRO A 88 -7.55 -13.21 4.34
CA PRO A 88 -8.65 -13.55 3.44
C PRO A 88 -8.48 -13.00 2.01
N ASN A 89 -7.44 -12.19 1.77
CA ASN A 89 -7.20 -11.55 0.49
C ASN A 89 -6.75 -12.57 -0.57
N GLN A 90 -7.27 -12.41 -1.79
CA GLN A 90 -7.01 -13.35 -2.90
C GLN A 90 -6.50 -12.59 -4.13
N PRO A 91 -5.67 -13.21 -4.98
CA PRO A 91 -5.36 -12.67 -6.30
C PRO A 91 -6.63 -12.35 -7.09
N LEU A 92 -6.55 -11.34 -7.97
CA LEU A 92 -7.65 -10.97 -8.84
C LEU A 92 -7.71 -11.86 -10.07
N ASP A 93 -8.93 -12.14 -10.52
CA ASP A 93 -9.17 -12.59 -11.90
C ASP A 93 -8.89 -11.47 -12.89
N ILE A 94 -8.61 -11.85 -14.14
CA ILE A 94 -8.29 -10.86 -15.17
C ILE A 94 -9.44 -9.89 -15.48
N SER A 95 -10.68 -10.34 -15.32
CA SER A 95 -11.86 -9.48 -15.45
C SER A 95 -11.90 -8.39 -14.37
N GLN A 96 -11.52 -8.73 -13.14
CA GLN A 96 -11.46 -7.79 -12.02
C GLN A 96 -10.30 -6.80 -12.18
N LEU A 97 -9.18 -7.20 -12.76
CA LEU A 97 -8.07 -6.28 -13.05
C LEU A 97 -8.50 -5.11 -13.95
N LYS A 98 -9.49 -5.30 -14.82
CA LYS A 98 -10.00 -4.24 -15.73
C LYS A 98 -11.08 -3.34 -15.10
N SER A 99 -11.42 -3.52 -13.83
CA SER A 99 -12.47 -2.75 -13.14
C SER A 99 -12.06 -1.32 -12.73
N GLY A 100 -10.85 -0.88 -13.10
CA GLY A 100 -10.30 0.43 -12.77
C GLY A 100 -9.47 0.48 -11.48
N MET A 101 -9.45 -0.61 -10.70
CA MET A 101 -8.62 -0.73 -9.49
C MET A 101 -8.88 0.38 -8.44
N ASN A 102 -10.13 0.84 -8.33
CA ASN A 102 -10.50 2.05 -7.58
C ASN A 102 -11.49 1.82 -6.42
N ASP A 103 -11.88 0.57 -6.14
CA ASP A 103 -12.82 0.23 -5.07
C ASP A 103 -12.26 -0.86 -4.15
N ILE A 104 -11.86 -0.46 -2.94
CA ILE A 104 -11.30 -1.40 -1.96
C ILE A 104 -12.34 -2.41 -1.46
N THR A 105 -13.64 -2.11 -1.55
CA THR A 105 -14.72 -3.01 -1.12
C THR A 105 -14.96 -4.13 -2.12
N ALA A 106 -14.76 -3.86 -3.41
CA ALA A 106 -14.93 -4.84 -4.48
C ALA A 106 -13.69 -5.70 -4.78
N LEU A 107 -12.48 -5.18 -4.53
CA LEU A 107 -11.22 -5.84 -4.94
C LEU A 107 -10.68 -6.79 -3.86
N SER A 108 -10.68 -8.10 -4.13
CA SER A 108 -10.25 -9.14 -3.18
C SER A 108 -8.75 -9.11 -2.85
N ASN A 109 -7.91 -8.58 -3.74
CA ASN A 109 -6.46 -8.49 -3.52
C ASN A 109 -6.03 -7.31 -2.64
N VAL A 110 -6.89 -6.29 -2.47
CA VAL A 110 -6.53 -5.09 -1.70
C VAL A 110 -6.60 -5.39 -0.21
N MET A 111 -5.43 -5.38 0.44
CA MET A 111 -5.31 -5.62 1.88
C MET A 111 -5.65 -4.37 2.70
N TRP A 112 -5.24 -3.17 2.28
CA TRP A 112 -5.43 -1.91 2.99
C TRP A 112 -5.54 -0.75 2.01
N GLY A 113 -6.42 0.21 2.27
CA GLY A 113 -6.61 1.37 1.40
C GLY A 113 -7.62 2.37 1.94
N GLU A 114 -7.92 3.40 1.15
CA GLU A 114 -8.82 4.49 1.54
C GLU A 114 -10.19 4.34 0.85
N ILE A 115 -11.27 4.64 1.56
CA ILE A 115 -12.60 4.82 0.96
C ILE A 115 -12.76 6.29 0.60
N LYS A 116 -12.94 6.57 -0.70
CA LYS A 116 -13.25 7.91 -1.18
C LYS A 116 -14.74 8.18 -1.15
N THR A 117 -15.12 9.29 -0.54
CA THR A 117 -16.47 9.85 -0.48
C THR A 117 -16.43 11.29 -0.99
N PRO A 118 -17.59 11.91 -1.31
CA PRO A 118 -17.61 13.33 -1.68
C PRO A 118 -16.94 14.25 -0.64
N ASP A 119 -16.94 13.88 0.63
CA ASP A 119 -16.38 14.69 1.73
C ASP A 119 -14.85 14.62 1.84
N ASN A 120 -14.20 13.60 1.27
CA ASN A 120 -12.74 13.41 1.31
C ASN A 120 -12.11 13.31 -0.09
N TYR A 121 -12.85 13.72 -1.12
CA TYR A 121 -12.43 13.74 -2.50
C TYR A 121 -11.76 15.07 -2.86
N GLY A 122 -10.43 15.07 -2.94
CA GLY A 122 -9.63 16.25 -3.32
C GLY A 122 -9.77 16.68 -4.80
N MET A 123 -10.71 16.12 -5.56
CA MET A 123 -10.93 16.37 -6.98
C MET A 123 -9.65 16.28 -7.81
N TYR A 124 -9.14 17.41 -8.28
CA TYR A 124 -7.94 17.50 -9.12
C TYR A 124 -6.64 17.12 -8.38
N ALA A 125 -6.65 17.17 -7.05
CA ALA A 125 -5.54 16.69 -6.21
C ALA A 125 -5.62 15.17 -5.92
N SER A 126 -6.51 14.42 -6.59
CA SER A 126 -6.63 12.97 -6.44
C SER A 126 -5.68 12.20 -7.37
N TYR A 127 -5.40 10.94 -7.01
CA TYR A 127 -4.63 10.03 -7.86
C TYR A 127 -5.34 9.78 -9.20
N GLN A 128 -6.66 9.61 -9.17
CA GLN A 128 -7.50 9.37 -10.34
C GLN A 128 -7.37 10.52 -11.35
N SER A 129 -7.49 11.77 -10.90
CA SER A 129 -7.32 12.93 -11.77
C SER A 129 -5.93 12.99 -12.43
N GLN A 130 -4.90 12.47 -11.76
CA GLN A 130 -3.52 12.49 -12.26
C GLN A 130 -3.15 11.31 -13.17
N MET A 131 -3.93 10.22 -13.15
CA MET A 131 -3.55 8.94 -13.77
C MET A 131 -4.57 8.40 -14.76
N ASP A 132 -5.87 8.62 -14.52
CA ASP A 132 -6.95 8.08 -15.34
C ASP A 132 -7.22 9.00 -16.53
N ALA A 133 -6.89 8.52 -17.74
CA ALA A 133 -7.07 9.29 -18.96
C ALA A 133 -8.53 9.41 -19.41
N ASP A 134 -9.42 8.58 -18.87
CA ASP A 134 -10.86 8.59 -19.14
C ASP A 134 -11.64 9.39 -18.08
N HIS A 135 -10.99 9.79 -16.99
CA HIS A 135 -11.57 10.67 -15.97
C HIS A 135 -11.48 12.15 -16.38
N ASP A 136 -12.44 12.97 -15.91
CA ASP A 136 -12.37 14.44 -16.03
C ASP A 136 -11.30 15.01 -15.09
N GLY A 137 -10.05 14.88 -15.50
CA GLY A 137 -8.87 15.22 -14.73
C GLY A 137 -7.67 15.59 -15.58
N TYR A 138 -6.54 15.84 -14.93
CA TYR A 138 -5.29 16.21 -15.61
C TYR A 138 -4.83 15.15 -16.62
N ALA A 139 -4.97 13.87 -16.30
CA ALA A 139 -4.56 12.79 -17.17
C ALA A 139 -5.32 12.75 -18.50
N GLN A 140 -6.52 13.33 -18.60
CA GLN A 140 -7.24 13.42 -19.88
C GLN A 140 -6.42 14.14 -20.96
N LYS A 141 -5.70 15.21 -20.56
CA LYS A 141 -4.89 16.05 -21.47
C LYS A 141 -3.39 15.83 -21.34
N ALA A 142 -2.92 15.47 -20.15
CA ALA A 142 -1.51 15.23 -19.83
C ALA A 142 -1.31 13.78 -19.35
N ARG A 143 -1.47 12.84 -20.29
CA ARG A 143 -1.44 11.41 -20.01
C ARG A 143 -0.08 10.96 -19.49
N ARG A 144 -0.12 10.14 -18.43
CA ARG A 144 1.05 9.38 -17.95
C ARG A 144 1.05 8.01 -18.59
N CYS A 145 1.70 7.89 -19.74
CA CYS A 145 1.64 6.69 -20.57
C CYS A 145 2.64 5.60 -20.15
N CYS A 146 2.32 4.36 -20.51
CA CYS A 146 3.28 3.24 -20.46
C CYS A 146 4.44 3.49 -21.43
N THR A 147 5.65 3.10 -21.04
CA THR A 147 6.78 3.10 -21.97
C THR A 147 6.72 1.88 -22.89
N SER A 148 7.13 2.03 -24.15
CA SER A 148 7.24 0.89 -25.09
C SER A 148 8.17 -0.21 -24.56
N TRP A 149 9.20 0.16 -23.80
CA TRP A 149 10.11 -0.78 -23.13
C TRP A 149 9.40 -1.71 -22.14
N LEU A 150 8.46 -1.18 -21.35
CA LEU A 150 7.66 -1.98 -20.41
C LEU A 150 6.61 -2.80 -21.17
N TRP A 151 5.95 -2.18 -22.15
CA TRP A 151 4.96 -2.86 -22.99
C TRP A 151 5.52 -4.11 -23.66
N ASN A 152 6.70 -3.99 -24.27
CA ASN A 152 7.36 -5.08 -25.00
C ASN A 152 7.84 -6.23 -24.09
N ARG A 153 7.83 -6.05 -22.76
CA ARG A 153 8.15 -7.12 -21.79
C ARG A 153 6.93 -7.93 -21.37
N MET A 154 5.73 -7.42 -21.60
CA MET A 154 4.51 -8.18 -21.33
C MET A 154 4.30 -9.20 -22.45
N GLY A 155 3.87 -10.43 -22.12
CA GLY A 155 3.47 -11.41 -23.14
C GLY A 155 2.26 -10.93 -23.94
N ALA A 156 2.04 -11.45 -25.15
CA ALA A 156 0.92 -11.05 -26.01
C ALA A 156 -0.45 -11.26 -25.32
N GLU A 157 -0.58 -12.35 -24.57
CA GLU A 157 -1.80 -12.72 -23.82
C GLU A 157 -1.85 -12.15 -22.40
N ASP A 158 -0.90 -11.28 -22.02
CA ASP A 158 -0.90 -10.65 -20.69
C ASP A 158 -2.05 -9.65 -20.59
N GLY A 159 -3.09 -10.01 -19.85
CA GLY A 159 -4.27 -9.17 -19.76
C GLY A 159 -4.04 -7.81 -19.08
N ARG A 160 -2.90 -7.57 -18.40
CA ARG A 160 -2.52 -6.24 -17.89
C ARG A 160 -2.25 -5.25 -19.01
N ARG A 161 -2.04 -5.71 -20.24
CA ARG A 161 -1.99 -4.87 -21.44
C ARG A 161 -3.25 -3.99 -21.58
N ALA A 162 -4.39 -4.44 -21.05
CA ALA A 162 -5.63 -3.66 -21.08
C ALA A 162 -5.61 -2.35 -20.26
N TRP A 163 -4.61 -2.12 -19.40
CA TRP A 163 -4.48 -0.88 -18.61
C TRP A 163 -3.89 0.29 -19.39
N TRP A 164 -3.25 0.02 -20.53
CA TRP A 164 -2.48 1.03 -21.23
C TRP A 164 -3.22 1.47 -22.49
N LEU A 165 -3.63 2.73 -22.51
CA LEU A 165 -4.29 3.35 -23.66
C LEU A 165 -3.22 3.93 -24.59
N GLY A 166 -3.01 3.30 -25.75
CA GLY A 166 -2.03 3.76 -26.74
C GLY A 166 -1.82 2.81 -27.91
N ASN A 167 -1.22 3.32 -28.98
CA ASN A 167 -0.69 2.51 -30.08
C ASN A 167 0.77 2.19 -29.76
N PHE A 168 1.04 0.94 -29.40
CA PHE A 168 2.33 0.45 -28.92
C PHE A 168 3.02 -0.48 -29.92
#